data_AF-A0AAW8FZJ1-F1
#
_entry.id   AF-A0AAW8FZJ1-F1
#
_cell.length_a   1.000
_cell.length_b   1.000
_cell.length_c   1.000
_cell.angle_alpha   90.00
_cell.angle_beta   90.00
_cell.angle_gamma   90.00
#
_symmetry.space_group_name_H-M   'P 1'
#
loop_
_entity.id
_entity.type
_entity.pdbx_description
1 polymer ?
#
loop_
_entity_poly.entity_id
_entity_poly.type
_entity_poly.pdbx_seq_one_letter_code
_entity_poly.pdbx_strand_id
1 'polypeptide(L)'
;MIKRVIEEFSIENEIINQEYDLDITPKEIIRVLDDFSLADDDNEDEIYGQYTLSEEQIQKLKPFLKDPLYEDLEKYTYELSCYEEQEVSVSAIQMEKIRSVKEFSKLSNEINKSYGLEIDSKEILKILDDLSVDEDDENLDEVYKLTDSQIEKLKPFLKENLNQNIEKYDYYLYHWYNEASTEN
;
A
#
# COMPACT_ATOMS: atom_id res chain seq x y z
N MET A 1 -7.06 -13.13 1.78
CA MET A 1 -6.51 -14.49 2.07
C MET A 1 -5.38 -14.29 3.08
N ILE A 2 -5.15 -15.12 4.10
CA ILE A 2 -4.02 -14.82 5.03
C ILE A 2 -2.69 -15.10 4.32
N LYS A 3 -1.88 -14.07 4.13
CA LYS A 3 -0.50 -14.13 3.63
C LYS A 3 0.44 -14.33 4.82
N ARG A 4 1.50 -15.09 4.58
CA ARG A 4 2.50 -15.45 5.58
C ARG A 4 3.85 -15.23 4.93
N VAL A 5 4.67 -14.41 5.55
CA VAL A 5 5.94 -13.99 4.97
C VAL A 5 7.05 -14.04 6.00
N ILE A 6 8.27 -14.21 5.51
CA ILE A 6 9.45 -13.71 6.19
C ILE A 6 9.73 -12.32 5.63
N GLU A 7 9.68 -11.29 6.46
CA GLU A 7 10.07 -9.93 6.14
C GLU A 7 11.54 -9.73 6.48
N GLU A 8 12.29 -9.15 5.55
CA GLU A 8 13.69 -8.80 5.71
C GLU A 8 13.79 -7.29 5.96
N PHE A 9 14.20 -6.89 7.15
CA PHE A 9 14.35 -5.49 7.56
C PHE A 9 15.82 -5.08 7.59
N SER A 10 16.16 -3.93 7.00
CA SER A 10 17.51 -3.36 7.13
C SER A 10 17.81 -2.96 8.58
N ILE A 11 18.90 -3.47 9.15
CA ILE A 11 19.35 -3.10 10.51
C ILE A 11 19.70 -1.60 10.59
N GLU A 12 20.16 -1.00 9.48
CA GLU A 12 20.60 0.41 9.47
C GLU A 12 19.42 1.38 9.57
N ASN A 13 18.32 1.08 8.86
CA ASN A 13 17.23 2.03 8.64
C ASN A 13 15.87 1.52 9.13
N GLU A 14 15.77 0.27 9.59
CA GLU A 14 14.53 -0.38 10.08
C GLU A 14 13.40 -0.38 9.03
N ILE A 15 13.75 -0.42 7.74
CA ILE A 15 12.80 -0.46 6.61
C ILE A 15 12.79 -1.88 6.02
N ILE A 16 11.61 -2.34 5.62
CA ILE A 16 11.44 -3.58 4.84
C ILE A 16 12.22 -3.48 3.53
N ASN A 17 13.18 -4.38 3.36
CA ASN A 17 13.94 -4.55 2.13
C ASN A 17 13.22 -5.51 1.17
N GLN A 18 12.73 -6.63 1.70
CA GLN A 18 12.08 -7.67 0.90
C GLN A 18 11.15 -8.55 1.74
N GLU A 19 10.15 -9.13 1.10
CA GLU A 19 9.29 -10.16 1.69
C GLU A 19 9.47 -11.49 0.96
N TYR A 20 9.35 -12.59 1.69
CA TYR A 20 9.43 -13.95 1.16
C TYR A 20 8.21 -14.76 1.58
N ASP A 21 7.36 -15.06 0.60
CA ASP A 21 6.12 -15.82 0.79
C ASP A 21 6.38 -17.25 1.31
N LEU A 22 5.64 -17.63 2.35
CA LEU A 22 5.60 -18.97 2.91
C LEU A 22 4.34 -19.73 2.45
N ASP A 23 4.53 -20.95 1.94
CA ASP A 23 3.46 -21.91 1.65
C ASP A 23 3.30 -22.92 2.79
N ILE A 24 2.80 -22.43 3.93
CA ILE A 24 2.65 -23.17 5.18
C ILE A 24 1.48 -22.58 5.99
N THR A 25 0.84 -23.38 6.85
CA THR A 25 -0.22 -22.90 7.76
C THR A 25 0.33 -22.44 9.13
N PRO A 26 -0.42 -21.66 9.92
CA PRO A 26 0.02 -21.24 11.27
C PRO A 26 0.33 -22.43 12.19
N LYS A 27 -0.51 -23.48 12.15
CA LYS A 27 -0.27 -24.74 12.88
C LYS A 27 1.05 -25.40 12.51
N GLU A 28 1.36 -25.41 11.22
CA GLU A 28 2.60 -25.99 10.72
C GLU A 28 3.81 -25.13 11.09
N ILE A 29 3.70 -23.80 11.07
CA ILE A 29 4.74 -22.88 11.55
C ILE A 29 5.10 -23.22 13.00
N ILE A 30 4.10 -23.23 13.90
CA ILE A 30 4.32 -23.51 15.33
C ILE A 30 4.99 -24.86 15.52
N ARG A 31 4.55 -25.88 14.76
CA ARG A 31 5.11 -27.23 14.83
C ARG A 31 6.54 -27.30 14.29
N VAL A 32 6.85 -26.59 13.20
CA VAL A 32 8.17 -26.59 12.56
C VAL A 32 9.17 -25.84 13.42
N LEU A 33 8.75 -24.71 14.00
CA LEU A 33 9.63 -23.86 14.77
C LEU A 33 9.91 -24.40 16.17
N ASP A 34 9.06 -25.27 16.73
CA ASP A 34 9.18 -26.09 17.96
C ASP A 34 9.58 -25.39 19.29
N ASP A 35 10.25 -24.25 19.25
CA ASP A 35 10.56 -23.30 20.32
C ASP A 35 9.73 -22.00 20.25
N PHE A 36 8.82 -21.92 19.28
CA PHE A 36 8.04 -20.73 18.99
C PHE A 36 6.99 -20.44 20.06
N SER A 37 7.14 -19.30 20.74
CA SER A 37 6.20 -18.83 21.74
C SER A 37 5.35 -17.72 21.16
N LEU A 38 4.05 -17.97 21.07
CA LEU A 38 3.08 -16.97 20.64
C LEU A 38 2.83 -15.94 21.75
N ALA A 39 2.54 -14.71 21.35
CA ALA A 39 1.95 -13.69 22.20
C ALA A 39 0.55 -14.13 22.64
N ASP A 40 0.05 -13.55 23.74
CA ASP A 40 -1.21 -13.98 24.39
C ASP A 40 -2.44 -13.89 23.47
N ASP A 41 -2.43 -12.96 22.51
CA ASP A 41 -3.52 -12.72 21.56
C ASP A 41 -3.45 -13.64 20.32
N ASP A 42 -2.35 -14.38 20.15
CA ASP A 42 -2.14 -15.30 19.04
C ASP A 42 -2.46 -16.74 19.42
N ASN A 43 -2.86 -17.54 18.43
CA ASN A 43 -3.21 -18.93 18.64
C ASN A 43 -2.81 -19.82 17.45
N GLU A 44 -3.06 -21.11 17.58
CA GLU A 44 -2.65 -22.10 16.58
C GLU A 44 -3.32 -21.92 15.21
N ASP A 45 -4.47 -21.27 15.14
CA ASP A 45 -5.20 -21.00 13.91
C ASP A 45 -4.86 -19.62 13.32
N GLU A 46 -4.46 -18.67 14.16
CA GLU A 46 -4.28 -17.26 13.80
C GLU A 46 -3.06 -16.66 14.52
N ILE A 47 -2.05 -16.28 13.73
CA ILE A 47 -0.89 -15.51 14.17
C ILE A 47 -1.09 -14.10 13.61
N TYR A 48 -1.23 -13.09 14.47
CA TYR A 48 -1.35 -11.68 14.12
C TYR A 48 -0.11 -10.88 14.49
N GLY A 49 0.71 -11.41 15.39
CA GLY A 49 1.97 -10.81 15.79
C GLY A 49 3.04 -10.89 14.71
N GLN A 50 4.01 -9.98 14.83
CA GLN A 50 5.27 -10.01 14.13
C GLN A 50 6.34 -10.57 15.07
N TYR A 51 7.12 -11.54 14.59
CA TYR A 51 8.08 -12.27 15.42
C TYR A 51 9.45 -12.31 14.79
N THR A 52 10.43 -11.66 15.43
CA THR A 52 11.83 -11.77 15.03
C THR A 52 12.29 -13.23 15.08
N LEU A 53 12.85 -13.71 13.97
CA LEU A 53 13.31 -15.09 13.79
C LEU A 53 14.81 -15.20 14.09
N SER A 54 15.19 -16.28 14.77
CA SER A 54 16.59 -16.68 14.87
C SER A 54 17.08 -17.35 13.58
N GLU A 55 18.41 -17.42 13.40
CA GLU A 55 19.02 -18.14 12.27
C GLU A 55 18.50 -19.57 12.13
N GLU A 56 18.34 -20.30 13.24
CA GLU A 56 17.82 -21.66 13.25
C GLU A 56 16.37 -21.72 12.75
N GLN A 57 15.52 -20.79 13.20
CA GLN A 57 14.12 -20.71 12.80
C GLN A 57 13.98 -20.36 11.31
N ILE A 58 14.84 -19.47 10.79
CA ILE A 58 14.92 -19.18 9.35
C ILE A 58 15.24 -20.46 8.57
N GLN A 59 16.27 -21.24 8.98
CA GLN A 59 16.61 -22.49 8.29
C GLN A 59 15.45 -23.51 8.29
N LYS A 60 14.70 -23.58 9.41
CA LYS A 60 13.53 -24.46 9.53
C LYS A 60 12.39 -24.06 8.58
N LEU A 61 12.22 -22.77 8.29
CA LEU A 61 11.16 -22.26 7.41
C LEU A 61 11.53 -22.22 5.92
N LYS A 62 12.82 -22.16 5.58
CA LYS A 62 13.30 -22.15 4.17
C LYS A 62 12.64 -23.19 3.24
N PRO A 63 12.40 -24.44 3.65
CA PRO A 63 11.76 -25.44 2.79
C PRO A 63 10.34 -25.07 2.33
N PHE A 64 9.69 -24.12 2.99
CA PHE A 64 8.33 -23.68 2.73
C PHE A 64 8.27 -22.35 1.97
N LEU A 65 9.41 -21.74 1.66
CA LEU A 65 9.44 -20.51 0.89
C LEU A 65 9.13 -20.77 -0.58
N LYS A 66 8.32 -19.90 -1.19
CA LYS A 66 8.06 -19.93 -2.63
C LYS A 66 9.27 -19.48 -3.44
N ASP A 67 10.06 -18.56 -2.88
CA ASP A 67 11.27 -18.00 -3.48
C ASP A 67 12.49 -18.24 -2.57
N PRO A 68 13.70 -18.42 -3.13
CA PRO A 68 14.88 -18.66 -2.32
C PRO A 68 15.27 -17.42 -1.49
N LEU A 69 15.42 -17.63 -0.18
CA LEU A 69 16.00 -16.67 0.76
C LEU A 69 17.50 -16.94 0.92
N TYR A 70 18.30 -15.87 0.78
CA TYR A 70 19.74 -15.87 1.08
C TYR A 70 20.03 -14.87 2.19
N GLU A 71 20.07 -15.37 3.42
CA GLU A 71 20.19 -14.56 4.62
C GLU A 71 21.54 -13.84 4.75
N ASP A 72 21.48 -12.56 5.14
CA ASP A 72 22.63 -11.75 5.53
C ASP A 72 22.34 -11.10 6.90
N LEU A 73 22.51 -11.90 7.96
CA LEU A 73 22.22 -11.52 9.35
C LEU A 73 23.12 -10.39 9.88
N GLU A 74 24.17 -9.98 9.15
CA GLU A 74 24.94 -8.79 9.48
C GLU A 74 24.24 -7.51 9.01
N LYS A 75 23.38 -7.61 7.99
CA LYS A 75 22.67 -6.46 7.41
C LYS A 75 21.18 -6.43 7.72
N TYR A 76 20.58 -7.60 7.96
CA TYR A 76 19.14 -7.71 8.06
C TYR A 76 18.67 -8.46 9.30
N THR A 77 17.52 -8.00 9.81
CA THR A 77 16.67 -8.73 10.73
C THR A 77 15.59 -9.42 9.92
N TYR A 78 15.22 -10.65 10.30
CA TYR A 78 14.16 -11.40 9.64
C TYR A 78 13.02 -11.63 10.59
N GLU A 79 11.80 -11.31 10.17
CA GLU A 79 10.61 -11.40 11.01
C GLU A 79 9.53 -12.22 10.33
N LEU A 80 8.88 -13.10 11.08
CA LEU A 80 7.69 -13.79 10.63
C LEU A 80 6.50 -12.86 10.82
N SER A 81 5.80 -12.59 9.73
CA SER A 81 4.55 -11.83 9.73
C SER A 81 3.44 -12.64 9.07
N CYS A 82 2.27 -12.61 9.70
CA CYS A 82 1.06 -13.25 9.21
C CYS A 82 -0.04 -12.19 9.21
N TYR A 83 -0.48 -11.79 8.03
CA TYR A 83 -1.49 -10.76 7.89
C TYR A 83 -2.50 -11.18 6.83
N GLU A 84 -3.72 -10.68 6.93
CA GLU A 84 -4.63 -10.79 5.81
C GLU A 84 -3.98 -10.09 4.62
N GLU A 85 -3.74 -10.83 3.53
CA GLU A 85 -3.61 -10.25 2.21
C GLU A 85 -4.91 -9.50 1.99
N GLN A 86 -4.86 -8.23 2.37
CA GLN A 86 -5.76 -7.25 1.86
C GLN A 86 -5.44 -7.26 0.38
N GLU A 87 -6.38 -7.79 -0.44
CA GLU A 87 -6.53 -7.19 -1.75
C GLU A 87 -6.56 -5.69 -1.45
N VAL A 88 -5.61 -4.93 -1.98
CA VAL A 88 -5.62 -3.47 -1.91
C VAL A 88 -6.86 -3.01 -2.70
N SER A 89 -8.04 -3.25 -2.14
CA SER A 89 -9.22 -2.50 -2.43
C SER A 89 -9.02 -1.27 -1.56
N VAL A 90 -8.30 -0.29 -2.10
CA VAL A 90 -8.56 1.10 -1.72
C VAL A 90 -10.08 1.19 -1.73
N SER A 91 -10.67 1.36 -0.54
CA SER A 91 -12.02 0.83 -0.31
C SER A 91 -12.90 1.18 -1.51
N ALA A 92 -13.46 0.16 -2.18
CA ALA A 92 -14.14 0.36 -3.46
C ALA A 92 -15.25 1.43 -3.36
N ILE A 93 -15.66 1.74 -2.13
CA ILE A 93 -16.62 2.76 -1.71
C ILE A 93 -16.03 4.19 -1.71
N GLN A 94 -14.77 4.41 -1.32
CA GLN A 94 -14.11 5.73 -1.32
C GLN A 94 -13.78 6.19 -2.75
N MET A 95 -13.26 5.28 -3.57
CA MET A 95 -12.76 5.65 -4.91
C MET A 95 -13.82 5.70 -6.01
N GLU A 96 -15.02 5.14 -5.82
CA GLU A 96 -16.17 5.29 -6.75
C GLU A 96 -16.52 6.77 -7.08
N LYS A 97 -15.94 7.73 -6.35
CA LYS A 97 -16.20 9.17 -6.44
C LYS A 97 -15.08 10.00 -7.09
N ILE A 98 -13.98 9.42 -7.56
CA ILE A 98 -12.97 10.17 -8.33
C ILE A 98 -13.58 10.69 -9.64
N ARG A 99 -13.45 11.99 -9.89
CA ARG A 99 -14.05 12.62 -11.09
C ARG A 99 -13.14 13.64 -11.78
N SER A 100 -12.07 14.09 -11.13
CA SER A 100 -11.22 15.13 -11.70
C SER A 100 -9.78 15.10 -11.19
N VAL A 101 -8.87 15.60 -12.03
CA VAL A 101 -7.56 16.08 -11.63
C VAL A 101 -7.64 17.59 -11.39
N LYS A 102 -7.17 18.07 -10.25
CA LYS A 102 -7.09 19.50 -9.94
C LYS A 102 -5.65 20.00 -10.03
N GLU A 103 -5.49 21.15 -10.65
CA GLU A 103 -4.24 21.89 -10.76
C GLU A 103 -4.18 22.95 -9.67
N PHE A 104 -3.13 22.89 -8.86
CA PHE A 104 -2.84 23.83 -7.79
C PHE A 104 -1.62 24.66 -8.13
N SER A 105 -1.73 25.97 -7.93
CA SER A 105 -0.61 26.90 -8.07
C SER A 105 0.40 26.66 -6.93
N LYS A 106 1.64 26.32 -7.25
CA LYS A 106 2.71 26.17 -6.24
C LYS A 106 2.99 27.46 -5.47
N LEU A 107 2.64 28.61 -6.04
CA LEU A 107 2.87 29.93 -5.44
C LEU A 107 1.79 30.31 -4.41
N SER A 108 0.51 30.06 -4.74
CA SER A 108 -0.63 30.49 -3.92
C SER A 108 -1.30 29.36 -3.17
N ASN A 109 -0.98 28.11 -3.51
CA ASN A 109 -1.67 26.90 -3.05
C ASN A 109 -3.19 26.89 -3.34
N GLU A 110 -3.62 27.68 -4.32
CA GLU A 110 -5.02 27.76 -4.74
C GLU A 110 -5.26 26.87 -5.96
N ILE A 111 -6.48 26.32 -6.06
CA ILE A 111 -6.94 25.60 -7.24
C ILE A 111 -6.98 26.60 -8.41
N ASN A 112 -6.15 26.36 -9.42
CA ASN A 112 -6.16 27.12 -10.65
C ASN A 112 -7.19 26.56 -11.63
N LYS A 113 -7.26 25.23 -11.75
CA LYS A 113 -8.16 24.57 -12.71
C LYS A 113 -8.53 23.16 -12.26
N SER A 114 -9.70 22.69 -12.69
CA SER A 114 -10.15 21.30 -12.55
C SER A 114 -10.34 20.68 -13.93
N TYR A 115 -9.83 19.48 -14.11
CA TYR A 115 -9.88 18.69 -15.33
C TYR A 115 -10.71 17.44 -15.08
N GLY A 116 -11.90 17.36 -15.69
CA GLY A 116 -12.76 16.19 -15.56
C GLY A 116 -12.14 14.95 -16.22
N LEU A 117 -12.38 13.78 -15.65
CA LEU A 117 -11.96 12.49 -16.17
C LEU A 117 -13.13 11.80 -16.91
N GLU A 118 -12.84 11.19 -18.06
CA GLU A 118 -13.74 10.35 -18.87
C GLU A 118 -13.43 8.87 -18.71
N ILE A 119 -13.19 8.46 -17.47
CA ILE A 119 -12.90 7.08 -17.12
C ILE A 119 -13.59 6.75 -15.80
N ASP A 120 -14.01 5.49 -15.67
CA ASP A 120 -14.57 5.01 -14.41
C ASP A 120 -13.49 4.98 -13.33
N SER A 121 -13.86 5.34 -12.10
CA SER A 121 -12.90 5.40 -11.02
C SER A 121 -12.20 4.08 -10.72
N LYS A 122 -12.87 2.95 -10.96
CA LYS A 122 -12.28 1.60 -10.78
C LYS A 122 -11.17 1.32 -11.79
N GLU A 123 -11.25 1.91 -12.98
CA GLU A 123 -10.22 1.77 -14.01
C GLU A 123 -9.04 2.73 -13.76
N ILE A 124 -9.26 3.86 -13.07
CA ILE A 124 -8.17 4.78 -12.66
C ILE A 124 -7.14 4.04 -11.81
N LEU A 125 -7.57 3.20 -10.86
CA LEU A 125 -6.67 2.42 -10.00
C LEU A 125 -5.80 1.43 -10.76
N LYS A 126 -6.36 0.80 -11.80
CA LYS A 126 -5.60 -0.13 -12.63
C LYS A 126 -4.51 0.59 -13.43
N ILE A 127 -4.77 1.86 -13.76
CA ILE A 127 -3.82 2.71 -14.47
C ILE A 127 -2.78 3.25 -13.48
N LEU A 128 -3.22 3.70 -12.30
CA LEU A 128 -2.41 4.20 -11.21
C LEU A 128 -2.10 3.09 -10.20
N ASP A 129 -1.53 2.00 -10.70
CA ASP A 129 -1.09 0.84 -9.92
C ASP A 129 -0.01 1.17 -8.87
N ASP A 130 0.65 2.32 -9.03
CA ASP A 130 1.68 2.87 -8.14
C ASP A 130 1.15 3.96 -7.18
N LEU A 131 -0.16 4.12 -7.03
CA LEU A 131 -0.73 5.11 -6.14
C LEU A 131 -0.63 4.65 -4.67
N SER A 132 0.26 5.30 -3.91
CA SER A 132 0.33 5.13 -2.45
C SER A 132 -0.80 5.92 -1.79
N VAL A 133 -1.69 5.23 -1.09
CA VAL A 133 -2.75 5.82 -0.27
C VAL A 133 -2.38 5.60 1.19
N ASP A 134 -2.39 6.66 2.00
CA ASP A 134 -2.15 6.55 3.43
C ASP A 134 -3.42 6.00 4.10
N GLU A 135 -3.33 4.83 4.73
CA GLU A 135 -4.47 4.09 5.28
C GLU A 135 -5.00 4.69 6.60
N ASP A 136 -4.19 5.51 7.27
CA ASP A 136 -4.51 6.11 8.57
C ASP A 136 -5.17 7.51 8.47
N ASP A 137 -5.45 8.00 7.25
CA ASP A 137 -6.09 9.30 7.07
C ASP A 137 -7.61 9.22 7.34
N GLU A 138 -7.97 9.13 8.63
CA GLU A 138 -9.35 9.21 9.12
C GLU A 138 -10.01 10.57 8.80
N ASN A 139 -9.24 11.58 8.38
CA ASN A 139 -9.69 12.93 8.08
C ASN A 139 -9.63 13.26 6.58
N LEU A 140 -10.34 12.47 5.75
CA LEU A 140 -11.24 12.86 4.65
C LEU A 140 -11.00 14.12 3.77
N ASP A 141 -9.82 14.74 3.79
CA ASP A 141 -9.40 15.80 2.88
C ASP A 141 -8.64 15.16 1.69
N GLU A 142 -9.11 13.98 1.23
CA GLU A 142 -8.38 13.00 0.39
C GLU A 142 -7.95 13.56 -1.00
N VAL A 143 -6.94 14.42 -1.05
CA VAL A 143 -6.33 14.88 -2.31
C VAL A 143 -5.00 14.18 -2.51
N TYR A 144 -4.93 13.29 -3.51
CA TYR A 144 -3.71 12.55 -3.78
C TYR A 144 -2.82 13.34 -4.74
N LYS A 145 -1.66 13.80 -4.27
CA LYS A 145 -0.69 14.44 -5.15
C LYS A 145 -0.21 13.43 -6.19
N LEU A 146 -0.39 13.77 -7.46
CA LEU A 146 0.03 12.94 -8.58
C LEU A 146 1.50 13.20 -8.92
N THR A 147 2.24 12.15 -9.22
CA THR A 147 3.56 12.23 -9.84
C THR A 147 3.44 12.54 -11.34
N ASP A 148 4.54 12.99 -11.95
CA ASP A 148 4.58 13.23 -13.40
C ASP A 148 4.20 11.97 -14.20
N SER A 149 4.68 10.80 -13.77
CA SER A 149 4.34 9.50 -14.39
C SER A 149 2.83 9.24 -14.34
N GLN A 150 2.22 9.42 -13.18
CA GLN A 150 0.79 9.22 -12.98
C GLN A 150 -0.05 10.21 -13.79
N ILE A 151 0.42 11.46 -13.94
CA ILE A 151 -0.21 12.46 -14.81
C ILE A 151 -0.17 11.98 -16.27
N GLU A 152 0.98 11.53 -16.78
CA GLU A 152 1.09 11.02 -18.15
C GLU A 152 0.13 9.85 -18.40
N LYS A 153 0.00 8.94 -17.44
CA LYS A 153 -0.94 7.81 -17.51
C LYS A 153 -2.41 8.28 -17.58
N LEU A 154 -2.78 9.37 -16.89
CA LEU A 154 -4.14 9.90 -16.88
C LEU A 154 -4.50 10.82 -18.04
N LYS A 155 -3.51 11.46 -18.69
CA LYS A 155 -3.73 12.41 -19.81
C LYS A 155 -4.74 11.95 -20.87
N PRO A 156 -4.72 10.69 -21.34
CA PRO A 156 -5.66 10.23 -22.37
C PRO A 156 -7.13 10.28 -21.96
N PHE A 157 -7.40 10.34 -20.65
CA PHE A 157 -8.74 10.27 -20.08
C PHE A 157 -9.25 11.63 -19.62
N LEU A 158 -8.50 12.71 -19.82
CA LEU A 158 -8.96 14.04 -19.42
C LEU A 158 -9.82 14.67 -20.52
N LYS A 159 -10.94 15.28 -20.10
CA LYS A 159 -11.84 16.04 -20.98
C LYS A 159 -11.17 17.21 -21.68
N GLU A 160 -10.10 17.73 -21.07
CA GLU A 160 -9.38 18.90 -21.52
C GLU A 160 -7.88 18.66 -21.40
N ASN A 161 -7.10 19.30 -22.26
CA ASN A 161 -5.64 19.26 -22.19
C ASN A 161 -5.14 19.91 -20.90
N LEU A 162 -4.35 19.16 -20.14
CA LEU A 162 -3.62 19.66 -18.97
C LEU A 162 -2.68 20.79 -19.34
N ASN A 163 -2.55 21.75 -18.44
CA ASN A 163 -1.40 22.62 -18.40
C ASN A 163 -0.16 21.75 -18.14
N GLN A 164 0.89 21.88 -18.95
CA GLN A 164 2.10 21.04 -18.80
C GLN A 164 3.20 21.77 -18.02
N ASN A 165 2.89 22.91 -17.40
CA ASN A 165 3.86 23.67 -16.64
C ASN A 165 4.02 23.10 -15.21
N ILE A 166 4.69 21.95 -15.13
CA ILE A 166 4.99 21.25 -13.86
C ILE A 166 5.86 22.07 -12.91
N GLU A 167 6.59 23.09 -13.40
CA GLU A 167 7.35 24.01 -12.54
C GLU A 167 6.42 24.94 -11.75
N LYS A 168 5.27 25.29 -12.32
CA LYS A 168 4.31 26.23 -11.73
C LYS A 168 3.19 25.55 -10.95
N TYR A 169 2.88 24.31 -11.28
CA TYR A 169 1.69 23.64 -10.77
C TYR A 169 1.98 22.26 -10.19
N ASP A 170 1.23 21.93 -9.15
CA ASP A 170 1.07 20.56 -8.67
C ASP A 170 -0.32 20.05 -9.07
N TYR A 171 -0.44 18.73 -9.29
CA TYR A 171 -1.68 18.11 -9.70
C TYR A 171 -2.13 17.10 -8.67
N TYR A 172 -3.42 17.09 -8.39
CA TYR A 172 -4.01 16.24 -7.38
C TYR A 172 -5.20 15.48 -7.94
N LEU A 173 -5.29 14.20 -7.62
CA LEU A 173 -6.49 13.41 -7.84
C LEU A 173 -7.52 13.79 -6.78
N TYR A 174 -8.72 14.16 -7.20
CA TYR A 174 -9.75 14.69 -6.32
C TYR A 174 -11.00 13.80 -6.36
N HIS A 175 -11.45 13.34 -5.19
CA HIS A 175 -12.78 12.74 -4.99
C HIS A 175 -13.77 13.83 -4.55
N TRP A 176 -15.06 13.62 -4.84
CA TRP A 176 -16.09 14.41 -4.16
C TRP A 176 -16.54 13.64 -2.91
N TYR A 177 -16.36 14.22 -1.73
CA TYR A 177 -17.30 13.96 -0.64
C TYR A 177 -18.61 14.68 -0.98
N ASN A 178 -19.75 14.01 -0.81
CA ASN A 178 -21.05 14.67 -0.98
C ASN A 178 -21.09 15.87 -0.03
N GLU A 179 -21.05 17.09 -0.56
CA GLU A 179 -21.76 18.19 0.08
C GLU A 179 -23.23 17.80 0.06
N ALA A 180 -23.69 17.19 1.15
CA ALA A 180 -25.09 17.21 1.48
C ALA A 180 -25.47 18.69 1.61
N SER A 181 -26.03 19.23 0.53
CA SER A 181 -27.10 20.22 0.52
C SER A 181 -27.20 21.07 1.80
N THR A 182 -26.51 22.20 1.82
CA THR A 182 -27.03 23.40 2.49
C THR A 182 -27.42 24.43 1.44
N GLU A 183 -28.43 24.07 0.64
CA GLU A 183 -29.46 25.04 0.25
C GLU A 183 -30.51 25.05 1.35
N ASN A 184 -30.44 26.06 2.23
CA ASN A 184 -31.52 26.99 2.59
C ASN A 184 -31.08 27.92 3.72
#